data_AF-A0A3D3MHV0-F1
#
_entry.id   AF-A0A3D3MHV0-F1
#
_cell.length_a   1.000
_cell.length_b   1.000
_cell.length_c   1.000
_cell.angle_alpha   90.00
_cell.angle_beta   90.00
_cell.angle_gamma   90.00
#
_symmetry.space_group_name_H-M   'P 1'
#
loop_
_entity.id
_entity.type
_entity.pdbx_description
1 polymer ?
#
loop_
_entity_poly.entity_id
_entity_poly.type
_entity_poly.pdbx_seq_one_letter_code
_entity_poly.pdbx_strand_id
1 'polypeptide(L)'
;MNTLNLLETNDFPTSNINVNQVAVVTLIDSSTKELVNFKKVTSGTPVVDGIMYLKKDGVFFERDYNGVINPEWFGPGKTHIELEAAIKAAQINDTILIRGQYRCSEQIKIDKALMLLGQNYINGNDVGGNQNSRLVFNDFTNHTINSCIEARASLCIKNLVIFGNSMPGKIGVNVINVSKTPDYSLTLDSAIVQNFEIGVKITEGYYNRFVNSYIGYCPTCLVLDKCYNVFASSLSIRAGYEKSTSLNDKGIVLYNGSNMTMFGGSIESFSDAGIILYGSRISCSGIYFEGENGNDRTSCIRIQDNHCRVSSTGCHAYLTTNHSSSFVHALSTVTSAHIYSKNNYFEYLSDWFVSVYRFEATNFENYNIDISGDNYMNNLIAGSSYTSITSSSLKKGKGSIQIVYPAGHELAGTLLTNLNTVSPYQYNAVTGAENGMITTFANSGYPGDDGAGLQGTIGYTPYTAVYENGAWKKIPKI
;
A
#
# COMPACT_ATOMS: atom_id res chain seq x y z
N MET A 1 60.72 6.49 12.86
CA MET A 1 59.53 6.83 12.06
C MET A 1 58.82 5.50 11.80
N ASN A 2 57.85 5.13 12.64
CA ASN A 2 57.14 3.84 12.54
C ASN A 2 55.93 4.03 11.63
N THR A 3 56.11 3.90 10.32
CA THR A 3 54.99 3.53 9.47
C THR A 3 54.63 2.10 9.83
N LEU A 4 53.49 1.91 10.49
CA LEU A 4 52.83 0.62 10.52
C LEU A 4 52.56 0.25 9.05
N ASN A 5 53.45 -0.52 8.44
CA ASN A 5 53.24 -1.11 7.11
C ASN A 5 52.19 -2.20 7.29
N LEU A 6 50.92 -1.79 7.35
CA LEU A 6 49.80 -2.70 7.39
C LEU A 6 49.71 -3.39 6.03
N LEU A 7 49.49 -4.70 6.08
CA LEU A 7 49.48 -5.59 4.93
C LEU A 7 48.09 -5.66 4.32
N GLU A 8 47.99 -5.78 3.00
CA GLU A 8 46.68 -6.01 2.36
C GLU A 8 46.19 -7.46 2.57
N THR A 9 44.88 -7.68 2.53
CA THR A 9 44.27 -9.01 2.67
C THR A 9 44.82 -10.04 1.68
N ASN A 10 45.15 -9.62 0.46
CA ASN A 10 45.69 -10.51 -0.58
C ASN A 10 47.14 -10.94 -0.33
N ASP A 11 47.91 -10.15 0.42
CA ASP A 11 49.32 -10.44 0.73
C ASP A 11 49.47 -11.23 2.04
N PHE A 12 48.41 -11.31 2.86
CA PHE A 12 48.42 -12.01 4.13
C PHE A 12 48.90 -13.47 4.04
N PRO A 13 48.43 -14.30 3.08
CA PRO A 13 48.81 -15.71 3.00
C PRO A 13 50.33 -15.94 2.84
N THR A 14 51.03 -15.05 2.13
CA THR A 14 52.47 -15.16 1.82
C THR A 14 53.37 -14.34 2.76
N SER A 15 52.79 -13.66 3.75
CA SER A 15 53.53 -12.84 4.70
C SER A 15 54.44 -13.63 5.64
N ASN A 16 55.42 -12.95 6.24
CA ASN A 16 56.31 -13.52 7.27
C ASN A 16 55.70 -13.48 8.69
N ILE A 17 54.40 -13.21 8.82
CA ILE A 17 53.71 -13.14 10.13
C ILE A 17 53.62 -14.53 10.75
N ASN A 18 54.07 -14.68 12.01
CA ASN A 18 53.91 -15.93 12.76
C ASN A 18 52.49 -16.06 13.35
N VAL A 19 51.62 -16.81 12.65
CA VAL A 19 50.20 -17.01 13.00
C VAL A 19 49.95 -17.76 14.32
N ASN A 20 50.98 -18.37 14.91
CA ASN A 20 50.86 -19.05 16.20
C ASN A 20 50.94 -18.11 17.41
N GLN A 21 51.38 -16.86 17.19
CA GLN A 21 51.55 -15.86 18.26
C GLN A 21 50.51 -14.74 18.20
N VAL A 22 49.58 -14.78 17.25
CA VAL A 22 48.54 -13.76 17.07
C VAL A 22 47.15 -14.38 17.19
N ALA A 23 46.28 -13.71 17.93
CA ALA A 23 44.86 -14.04 18.01
C ALA A 23 44.02 -13.23 17.01
N VAL A 24 44.50 -12.02 16.69
CA VAL A 24 43.87 -11.08 15.75
C VAL A 24 44.96 -10.51 14.84
N VAL A 25 44.63 -10.36 13.57
CA VAL A 25 45.46 -9.64 12.60
C VAL A 25 44.68 -8.45 12.04
N THR A 26 45.31 -7.28 12.00
CA THR A 26 44.75 -6.07 11.39
C THR A 26 45.39 -5.89 10.02
N LEU A 27 44.57 -5.83 8.98
CA LEU A 27 44.95 -5.76 7.58
C LEU A 27 44.26 -4.57 6.89
N ILE A 28 44.73 -4.22 5.70
CA ILE A 28 44.04 -3.33 4.78
C ILE A 28 43.21 -4.20 3.82
N ASP A 29 41.90 -3.97 3.75
CA ASP A 29 41.03 -4.67 2.81
C ASP A 29 41.47 -4.32 1.38
N SER A 30 41.80 -5.33 0.58
CA SER A 30 42.37 -5.11 -0.76
C SER A 30 41.42 -4.37 -1.71
N SER A 31 40.11 -4.49 -1.50
CA SER A 31 39.07 -3.91 -2.35
C SER A 31 38.72 -2.48 -1.93
N THR A 32 38.44 -2.28 -0.65
CA THR A 32 37.94 -1.00 -0.09
C THR A 32 39.03 -0.11 0.48
N LYS A 33 40.23 -0.65 0.73
CA LYS A 33 41.35 0.01 1.42
C LYS A 33 41.05 0.45 2.85
N GLU A 34 39.98 -0.08 3.44
CA GLU A 34 39.62 0.13 4.84
C GLU A 34 40.42 -0.81 5.76
N LEU A 35 40.65 -0.39 7.02
CA LEU A 35 41.24 -1.27 8.02
C LEU A 35 40.23 -2.33 8.46
N VAL A 36 40.69 -3.57 8.52
CA VAL A 36 39.86 -4.72 8.90
C VAL A 36 40.63 -5.62 9.85
N ASN A 37 39.92 -6.19 10.82
CA ASN A 37 40.45 -7.19 11.73
C ASN A 37 39.99 -8.57 11.31
N PHE A 38 40.87 -9.56 11.44
CA PHE A 38 40.52 -10.97 11.34
C PHE A 38 40.89 -11.70 12.62
N LYS A 39 39.96 -12.47 13.16
CA LYS A 39 40.10 -13.25 14.40
C LYS A 39 40.41 -14.71 14.05
N LYS A 40 41.30 -15.34 14.80
CA LYS A 40 41.63 -16.76 14.62
C LYS A 40 40.38 -17.62 14.87
N VAL A 41 40.06 -18.50 13.92
CA VAL A 41 38.92 -19.41 14.03
C VAL A 41 39.25 -20.52 15.04
N THR A 42 38.37 -20.75 16.00
CA THR A 42 38.56 -21.74 17.07
C THR A 42 37.79 -23.05 16.85
N SER A 43 36.86 -23.08 15.89
CA SER A 43 36.06 -24.26 15.57
C SER A 43 35.59 -24.27 14.11
N GLY A 44 35.56 -25.45 13.50
CA GLY A 44 35.12 -25.63 12.12
C GLY A 44 36.25 -25.40 11.09
N THR A 45 35.95 -25.71 9.83
CA THR A 45 36.86 -25.57 8.70
C THR A 45 36.16 -24.74 7.61
N PRO A 46 36.21 -23.40 7.70
CA PRO A 46 35.50 -22.55 6.75
C PRO A 46 36.12 -22.63 5.35
N VAL A 47 35.33 -22.25 4.35
CA VAL A 47 35.81 -22.09 2.97
C VAL A 47 36.58 -20.78 2.88
N VAL A 48 37.85 -20.85 2.48
CA VAL A 48 38.72 -19.68 2.31
C VAL A 48 38.33 -18.95 1.04
N ASP A 49 37.82 -17.73 1.18
CA ASP A 49 37.37 -16.88 0.08
C ASP A 49 38.22 -15.62 -0.11
N GLY A 50 39.19 -15.37 0.78
CA GLY A 50 40.04 -14.18 0.72
C GLY A 50 39.37 -12.91 1.28
N ILE A 51 38.10 -12.99 1.69
CA ILE A 51 37.26 -11.84 2.02
C ILE A 51 36.70 -11.97 3.43
N MET A 52 35.94 -13.03 3.68
CA MET A 52 35.38 -13.39 5.00
C MET A 52 36.32 -14.31 5.76
N TYR A 53 37.04 -15.19 5.05
CA TYR A 53 37.95 -16.16 5.64
C TYR A 53 39.30 -16.18 4.95
N LEU A 54 40.36 -16.08 5.75
CA LEU A 54 41.76 -16.18 5.34
C LEU A 54 42.39 -17.46 5.89
N LYS A 55 43.40 -17.97 5.21
CA LYS A 55 44.22 -19.09 5.70
C LYS A 55 45.70 -18.80 5.52
N LYS A 56 46.48 -19.07 6.57
CA LYS A 56 47.93 -19.02 6.55
C LYS A 56 48.51 -20.10 7.45
N ASP A 57 49.51 -20.84 6.94
CA ASP A 57 50.23 -21.90 7.66
C ASP A 57 49.30 -22.91 8.35
N GLY A 58 48.18 -23.25 7.69
CA GLY A 58 47.17 -24.18 8.20
C GLY A 58 46.17 -23.56 9.19
N VAL A 59 46.36 -22.32 9.62
CA VAL A 59 45.48 -21.59 10.55
C VAL A 59 44.46 -20.76 9.77
N PHE A 60 43.21 -20.81 10.21
CA PHE A 60 42.10 -20.04 9.64
C PHE A 60 41.83 -18.78 10.46
N PHE A 61 41.46 -17.70 9.77
CA PHE A 61 41.03 -16.45 10.37
C PHE A 61 39.71 -16.00 9.72
N GLU A 62 38.79 -15.47 10.53
CA GLU A 62 37.49 -14.94 10.11
C GLU A 62 37.46 -13.43 10.27
N ARG A 63 36.87 -12.73 9.30
CA ARG A 63 36.67 -11.29 9.31
C ARG A 63 35.84 -10.89 10.52
N ASP A 64 36.24 -9.84 11.22
CA ASP A 64 35.45 -9.24 12.29
C ASP A 64 34.52 -8.17 11.72
N TYR A 65 33.26 -8.52 11.46
CA TYR A 65 32.30 -7.65 10.76
C TYR A 65 31.05 -7.27 11.59
N ASN A 66 30.93 -7.75 12.82
CA ASN A 66 29.84 -7.42 13.75
C ASN A 66 28.41 -7.50 13.14
N GLY A 67 28.17 -8.46 12.25
CA GLY A 67 26.86 -8.66 11.60
C GLY A 67 26.51 -7.64 10.50
N VAL A 68 27.46 -6.79 10.07
CA VAL A 68 27.27 -5.84 8.97
C VAL A 68 28.24 -6.16 7.83
N ILE A 69 27.70 -6.46 6.66
CA ILE A 69 28.48 -6.83 5.48
C ILE A 69 28.38 -5.72 4.43
N ASN A 70 29.54 -5.30 3.90
CA ASN A 70 29.63 -4.36 2.80
C ASN A 70 29.84 -5.14 1.48
N PRO A 71 28.93 -5.04 0.48
CA PRO A 71 29.13 -5.68 -0.81
C PRO A 71 30.42 -5.29 -1.51
N GLU A 72 30.97 -4.10 -1.26
CA GLU A 72 32.22 -3.64 -1.89
C GLU A 72 33.45 -4.48 -1.48
N TRP A 73 33.37 -5.29 -0.41
CA TRP A 73 34.41 -6.26 -0.08
C TRP A 73 34.57 -7.33 -1.16
N PHE A 74 33.49 -7.64 -1.88
CA PHE A 74 33.43 -8.68 -2.91
C PHE A 74 33.77 -8.16 -4.32
N GLY A 75 33.97 -6.86 -4.48
CA GLY A 75 34.38 -6.24 -5.74
C GLY A 75 34.03 -4.75 -5.83
N PRO A 76 34.68 -4.00 -6.74
CA PRO A 76 34.43 -2.57 -6.90
C PRO A 76 33.25 -2.25 -7.84
N GLY A 77 32.61 -3.27 -8.43
CA GLY A 77 31.67 -3.09 -9.55
C GLY A 77 30.38 -2.36 -9.19
N LYS A 78 29.96 -2.43 -7.92
CA LYS A 78 28.65 -1.97 -7.44
C LYS A 78 27.51 -2.52 -8.32
N THR A 79 27.50 -3.83 -8.50
CA THR A 79 26.49 -4.54 -9.29
C THR A 79 25.73 -5.57 -8.46
N HIS A 80 24.75 -6.23 -9.07
CA HIS A 80 24.09 -7.40 -8.47
C HIS A 80 25.09 -8.51 -8.08
N ILE A 81 26.22 -8.65 -8.77
CA ILE A 81 27.22 -9.71 -8.51
C ILE A 81 27.79 -9.57 -7.10
N GLU A 82 28.28 -8.39 -6.74
CA GLU A 82 28.84 -8.14 -5.40
C GLU A 82 27.76 -8.23 -4.32
N LEU A 83 26.54 -7.79 -4.62
CA LEU A 83 25.42 -7.84 -3.70
C LEU A 83 24.99 -9.28 -3.39
N GLU A 84 24.89 -10.14 -4.41
CA GLU A 84 24.58 -11.56 -4.23
C GLU A 84 25.69 -12.30 -3.48
N ALA A 85 26.96 -11.97 -3.74
CA ALA A 85 28.09 -12.53 -3.00
C ALA A 85 28.00 -12.17 -1.51
N ALA A 86 27.67 -10.92 -1.19
CA ALA A 86 27.45 -10.46 0.18
C ALA A 86 26.26 -11.17 0.86
N ILE A 87 25.13 -11.29 0.17
CA ILE A 87 23.93 -12.00 0.66
C ILE A 87 24.24 -13.48 0.92
N LYS A 88 25.04 -14.11 0.06
CA LYS A 88 25.47 -15.50 0.21
C LYS A 88 26.34 -15.68 1.45
N ALA A 89 27.29 -14.77 1.67
CA ALA A 89 28.20 -14.78 2.82
C ALA A 89 27.50 -14.49 4.16
N ALA A 90 26.42 -13.70 4.14
CA ALA A 90 25.67 -13.29 5.32
C ALA A 90 25.10 -14.44 6.13
N GLN A 91 25.09 -14.28 7.45
CA GLN A 91 24.35 -15.11 8.39
C GLN A 91 22.90 -14.62 8.54
N ILE A 92 22.06 -15.44 9.19
CA ILE A 92 20.68 -15.05 9.49
C ILE A 92 20.70 -13.81 10.39
N ASN A 93 19.89 -12.82 10.05
CA ASN A 93 19.74 -11.51 10.69
C ASN A 93 20.90 -10.53 10.48
N ASP A 94 21.87 -10.85 9.61
CA ASP A 94 22.89 -9.89 9.22
C ASP A 94 22.29 -8.72 8.42
N THR A 95 23.04 -7.62 8.41
CA THR A 95 22.75 -6.42 7.63
C THR A 95 23.70 -6.32 6.44
N ILE A 96 23.13 -6.14 5.25
CA ILE A 96 23.88 -5.75 4.05
C ILE A 96 23.82 -4.23 3.92
N LEU A 97 24.97 -3.59 4.05
CA LEU A 97 25.10 -2.14 3.96
C LEU A 97 25.28 -1.72 2.49
N ILE A 98 24.27 -1.04 1.93
CA ILE A 98 24.28 -0.54 0.56
C ILE A 98 24.85 0.87 0.55
N ARG A 99 26.02 1.05 -0.06
CA ARG A 99 26.74 2.33 -0.12
C ARG A 99 26.71 2.92 -1.53
N GLY A 100 25.81 3.88 -1.74
CA GLY A 100 25.60 4.52 -3.03
C GLY A 100 24.77 3.67 -4.00
N GLN A 101 25.00 3.86 -5.30
CA GLN A 101 24.16 3.25 -6.33
C GLN A 101 24.72 1.92 -6.84
N TYR A 102 23.90 0.87 -6.82
CA TYR A 102 24.17 -0.43 -7.41
C TYR A 102 23.33 -0.64 -8.67
N ARG A 103 23.95 -1.18 -9.73
CA ARG A 103 23.27 -1.52 -10.98
C ARG A 103 22.98 -3.02 -11.03
N CYS A 104 21.70 -3.37 -11.11
CA CYS A 104 21.23 -4.74 -11.01
C CYS A 104 20.54 -5.15 -12.32
N SER A 105 21.15 -6.09 -13.04
CA SER A 105 20.61 -6.65 -14.29
C SER A 105 19.99 -8.04 -14.11
N GLU A 106 20.08 -8.60 -12.91
CA GLU A 106 19.52 -9.91 -12.54
C GLU A 106 18.73 -9.85 -11.23
N GLN A 107 18.04 -10.96 -10.92
CA GLN A 107 17.20 -11.08 -9.74
C GLN A 107 18.03 -11.33 -8.50
N ILE A 108 17.87 -10.48 -7.51
CA ILE A 108 18.45 -10.71 -6.18
C ILE A 108 17.55 -11.66 -5.41
N LYS A 109 18.10 -12.81 -5.01
CA LYS A 109 17.41 -13.84 -4.24
C LYS A 109 17.86 -13.81 -2.78
N ILE A 110 16.89 -13.80 -1.87
CA ILE A 110 17.13 -13.75 -0.42
C ILE A 110 16.39 -14.91 0.25
N ASP A 111 17.14 -15.95 0.61
CA ASP A 111 16.59 -17.18 1.21
C ASP A 111 16.80 -17.27 2.74
N LYS A 112 17.34 -16.21 3.35
CA LYS A 112 17.59 -16.11 4.79
C LYS A 112 17.16 -14.74 5.31
N ALA A 113 16.79 -14.64 6.58
CA ALA A 113 16.33 -13.36 7.12
C ALA A 113 17.47 -12.35 7.10
N LEU A 114 17.27 -11.17 6.50
CA LEU A 114 18.30 -10.15 6.31
C LEU A 114 17.73 -8.74 6.40
N MET A 115 18.62 -7.78 6.69
CA MET A 115 18.36 -6.36 6.50
C MET A 115 19.17 -5.82 5.31
N LEU A 116 18.53 -5.07 4.42
CA LEU A 116 19.21 -4.20 3.45
C LEU A 116 19.14 -2.77 3.98
N LEU A 117 20.29 -2.20 4.32
CA LEU A 117 20.39 -0.88 4.92
C LEU A 117 21.11 0.08 3.98
N GLY A 118 20.45 1.16 3.58
CA GLY A 118 21.13 2.27 2.92
C GLY A 118 21.93 3.12 3.90
N GLN A 119 23.10 3.61 3.46
CA GLN A 119 24.03 4.40 4.26
C GLN A 119 23.50 5.80 4.63
N ASN A 120 22.65 6.42 3.79
CA ASN A 120 22.16 7.78 4.04
C ASN A 120 20.79 7.74 4.71
N TYR A 121 20.70 8.32 5.92
CA TYR A 121 19.44 8.67 6.58
C TYR A 121 18.82 9.86 5.82
N ILE A 122 18.12 9.57 4.73
CA ILE A 122 17.34 10.56 4.01
C ILE A 122 15.90 10.41 4.46
N ASN A 123 15.32 11.50 4.97
CA ASN A 123 13.90 11.61 5.27
C ASN A 123 13.08 11.05 4.10
N GLY A 124 12.10 10.18 4.39
CA GLY A 124 11.41 9.26 3.47
C GLY A 124 10.73 9.80 2.21
N ASN A 125 10.99 11.06 1.80
CA ASN A 125 10.38 11.74 0.66
C ASN A 125 11.37 12.45 -0.30
N ASP A 126 12.70 12.30 -0.18
CA ASP A 126 13.64 12.93 -1.13
C ASP A 126 14.00 11.99 -2.30
N VAL A 127 13.64 12.43 -3.50
CA VAL A 127 13.90 11.79 -4.80
C VAL A 127 15.29 12.17 -5.40
N GLY A 128 16.09 12.98 -4.71
CA GLY A 128 17.25 13.68 -5.27
C GLY A 128 18.62 12.98 -5.20
N GLY A 129 19.25 12.75 -6.37
CA GLY A 129 20.71 12.81 -6.56
C GLY A 129 21.57 11.53 -6.42
N ASN A 130 22.63 11.45 -7.25
CA ASN A 130 23.59 10.33 -7.42
C ASN A 130 24.41 9.89 -6.18
N GLN A 131 24.16 10.45 -4.99
CA GLN A 131 24.86 10.09 -3.75
C GLN A 131 24.05 9.18 -2.82
N ASN A 132 22.84 8.79 -3.23
CA ASN A 132 21.92 8.03 -2.37
C ASN A 132 22.14 6.52 -2.48
N SER A 133 21.86 5.81 -1.39
CA SER A 133 21.89 4.35 -1.37
C SER A 133 20.71 3.82 -2.17
N ARG A 134 21.00 3.17 -3.30
CA ARG A 134 19.99 2.80 -4.29
C ARG A 134 20.34 1.50 -5.00
N LEU A 135 19.34 0.65 -5.18
CA LEU A 135 19.37 -0.46 -6.12
C LEU A 135 18.62 -0.04 -7.37
N VAL A 136 19.33 0.08 -8.49
CA VAL A 136 18.77 0.42 -9.79
C VAL A 136 18.68 -0.84 -10.62
N PHE A 137 17.45 -1.22 -10.96
CA PHE A 137 17.20 -2.31 -11.88
C PHE A 137 16.98 -1.75 -13.28
N ASN A 138 17.95 -2.03 -14.14
CA ASN A 138 17.96 -1.73 -15.56
C ASN A 138 18.46 -2.96 -16.31
N ASP A 139 18.03 -3.12 -17.57
CA ASP A 139 18.62 -4.09 -18.48
C ASP A 139 18.46 -5.57 -18.04
N PHE A 140 17.29 -5.91 -17.49
CA PHE A 140 16.94 -7.29 -17.16
C PHE A 140 16.84 -8.14 -18.43
N THR A 141 17.91 -8.90 -18.72
CA THR A 141 17.99 -9.74 -19.93
C THR A 141 17.04 -10.93 -19.87
N ASN A 142 16.75 -11.42 -18.66
CA ASN A 142 15.84 -12.53 -18.44
C ASN A 142 14.38 -12.06 -18.28
N HIS A 143 13.62 -12.14 -19.37
CA HIS A 143 12.20 -11.75 -19.37
C HIS A 143 11.30 -12.71 -18.58
N THR A 144 11.73 -13.93 -18.28
CA THR A 144 10.91 -14.95 -17.57
C THR A 144 10.79 -14.71 -16.07
N ILE A 145 11.76 -13.99 -15.48
CA ILE A 145 11.74 -13.63 -14.07
C ILE A 145 10.72 -12.52 -13.84
N ASN A 146 9.82 -12.67 -12.87
CA ASN A 146 8.75 -11.70 -12.62
C ASN A 146 9.06 -10.68 -11.52
N SER A 147 10.18 -10.80 -10.81
CA SER A 147 10.53 -9.91 -9.69
C SER A 147 12.02 -9.55 -9.66
N CYS A 148 12.32 -8.35 -9.19
CA CYS A 148 13.69 -7.84 -9.10
C CYS A 148 14.38 -8.28 -7.81
N ILE A 149 13.66 -8.22 -6.69
CA ILE A 149 14.05 -8.84 -5.42
C ILE A 149 13.00 -9.90 -5.08
N GLU A 150 13.43 -11.16 -4.96
CA GLU A 150 12.62 -12.25 -4.43
C GLU A 150 13.17 -12.69 -3.07
N ALA A 151 12.35 -12.53 -2.03
CA ALA A 151 12.69 -12.99 -0.69
C ALA A 151 11.81 -14.17 -0.30
N ARG A 152 12.45 -15.28 0.05
CA ARG A 152 11.87 -16.48 0.64
C ARG A 152 12.18 -16.55 2.14
N ALA A 153 12.33 -15.39 2.75
CA ALA A 153 12.68 -15.14 4.15
C ALA A 153 12.18 -13.76 4.57
N SER A 154 12.16 -13.49 5.88
CA SER A 154 11.86 -12.14 6.38
C SER A 154 12.89 -11.14 5.89
N LEU A 155 12.42 -10.00 5.37
CA LEU A 155 13.26 -8.98 4.77
C LEU A 155 12.97 -7.63 5.43
N CYS A 156 14.01 -6.96 5.89
CA CYS A 156 13.93 -5.57 6.33
C CYS A 156 14.67 -4.69 5.32
N ILE A 157 14.01 -3.68 4.76
CA ILE A 157 14.64 -2.69 3.89
C ILE A 157 14.51 -1.34 4.58
N LYS A 158 15.66 -0.71 4.82
CA LYS A 158 15.73 0.55 5.55
C LYS A 158 16.58 1.59 4.84
N ASN A 159 16.08 2.84 4.76
CA ASN A 159 16.80 3.97 4.17
C ASN A 159 17.34 3.70 2.75
N LEU A 160 16.61 2.90 1.97
CA LEU A 160 17.07 2.39 0.67
C LEU A 160 16.04 2.68 -0.41
N VAL A 161 16.53 3.13 -1.57
CA VAL A 161 15.70 3.29 -2.78
C VAL A 161 15.86 2.07 -3.67
N ILE A 162 14.73 1.45 -4.05
CA ILE A 162 14.63 0.38 -5.03
C ILE A 162 13.89 0.94 -6.24
N PHE A 163 14.56 0.95 -7.39
CA PHE A 163 14.07 1.63 -8.57
C PHE A 163 14.07 0.74 -9.79
N GLY A 164 12.91 0.57 -10.41
CA GLY A 164 12.78 -0.02 -11.73
C GLY A 164 12.81 1.09 -12.77
N ASN A 165 13.46 0.92 -13.92
CA ASN A 165 13.38 1.93 -14.97
C ASN A 165 12.11 1.73 -15.83
N SER A 166 10.93 1.81 -15.20
CA SER A 166 9.60 1.53 -15.80
C SER A 166 9.53 0.15 -16.46
N MET A 167 9.92 -0.89 -15.72
CA MET A 167 10.06 -2.24 -16.26
C MET A 167 8.72 -2.98 -16.34
N PRO A 168 8.16 -3.23 -17.55
CA PRO A 168 6.91 -3.96 -17.69
C PRO A 168 7.07 -5.42 -17.24
N GLY A 169 6.03 -5.99 -16.63
CA GLY A 169 5.96 -7.35 -16.14
C GLY A 169 6.77 -7.62 -14.87
N LYS A 170 7.39 -6.59 -14.27
CA LYS A 170 8.28 -6.76 -13.11
C LYS A 170 7.64 -6.27 -11.82
N ILE A 171 7.82 -7.08 -10.78
CA ILE A 171 7.59 -6.73 -9.39
C ILE A 171 8.89 -6.18 -8.80
N GLY A 172 8.84 -5.04 -8.10
CA GLY A 172 10.03 -4.49 -7.43
C GLY A 172 10.53 -5.39 -6.30
N VAL A 173 9.68 -5.61 -5.30
CA VAL A 173 9.95 -6.50 -4.16
C VAL A 173 8.85 -7.54 -4.02
N ASN A 174 9.23 -8.81 -4.05
CA ASN A 174 8.32 -9.94 -3.90
C ASN A 174 8.73 -10.80 -2.71
N VAL A 175 7.92 -10.83 -1.65
CA VAL A 175 8.15 -11.68 -0.47
C VAL A 175 7.17 -12.84 -0.49
N ILE A 176 7.70 -14.05 -0.51
CA ILE A 176 6.93 -15.29 -0.60
C ILE A 176 7.22 -16.16 0.61
N ASN A 177 6.18 -16.49 1.36
CA ASN A 177 6.29 -17.54 2.36
C ASN A 177 6.43 -18.92 1.67
N VAL A 178 7.53 -19.62 1.95
CA VAL A 178 7.80 -20.97 1.43
C VAL A 178 7.83 -22.06 2.49
N SER A 179 7.63 -21.73 3.78
CA SER A 179 7.63 -22.74 4.85
C SER A 179 6.58 -22.48 5.93
N LYS A 180 6.07 -23.54 6.55
CA LYS A 180 5.01 -23.42 7.57
C LYS A 180 5.48 -22.80 8.90
N THR A 181 6.76 -22.45 9.05
CA THR A 181 7.37 -21.87 10.27
C THR A 181 8.81 -21.38 9.99
N PRO A 182 9.27 -20.21 10.47
CA PRO A 182 8.55 -19.16 11.22
C PRO A 182 7.92 -18.11 10.30
N ASP A 183 7.06 -17.28 10.88
CA ASP A 183 6.36 -16.16 10.24
C ASP A 183 7.30 -15.27 9.39
N TYR A 184 6.96 -15.12 8.10
CA TYR A 184 7.69 -14.28 7.15
C TYR A 184 7.11 -12.87 7.13
N SER A 185 7.97 -11.86 7.23
CA SER A 185 7.54 -10.45 7.22
C SER A 185 8.41 -9.60 6.32
N LEU A 186 7.80 -8.66 5.61
CA LEU A 186 8.48 -7.50 5.05
C LEU A 186 8.38 -6.31 6.02
N THR A 187 9.51 -5.67 6.30
CA THR A 187 9.56 -4.33 6.88
C THR A 187 10.15 -3.36 5.88
N LEU A 188 9.40 -2.32 5.51
CA LEU A 188 9.92 -1.12 4.85
C LEU A 188 9.95 0.00 5.89
N ASP A 189 11.13 0.55 6.16
CA ASP A 189 11.34 1.67 7.09
C ASP A 189 12.12 2.77 6.39
N SER A 190 11.46 3.89 6.09
CA SER A 190 12.09 4.99 5.34
C SER A 190 12.66 4.52 4.00
N ALA A 191 11.94 3.59 3.35
CA ALA A 191 12.34 2.98 2.09
C ALA A 191 11.43 3.45 0.94
N ILE A 192 12.00 3.47 -0.26
CA ILE A 192 11.30 3.91 -1.48
C ILE A 192 11.33 2.75 -2.48
N VAL A 193 10.18 2.35 -3.01
CA VAL A 193 10.07 1.36 -4.09
C VAL A 193 9.29 1.98 -5.24
N GLN A 194 9.88 2.14 -6.42
CA GLN A 194 9.18 2.85 -7.49
C GLN A 194 9.52 2.42 -8.92
N ASN A 195 8.62 2.77 -9.84
CA ASN A 195 8.74 2.55 -11.29
C ASN A 195 8.81 1.08 -11.71
N PHE A 196 7.89 0.29 -11.15
CA PHE A 196 7.65 -1.12 -11.48
C PHE A 196 6.19 -1.32 -11.91
N GLU A 197 5.86 -2.41 -12.61
CA GLU A 197 4.45 -2.76 -12.85
C GLU A 197 3.72 -3.02 -11.52
N ILE A 198 4.37 -3.80 -10.66
CA ILE A 198 3.97 -3.97 -9.26
C ILE A 198 5.09 -3.48 -8.36
N GLY A 199 4.83 -2.53 -7.47
CA GLY A 199 5.86 -2.04 -6.55
C GLY A 199 6.30 -3.13 -5.57
N VAL A 200 5.37 -3.56 -4.72
CA VAL A 200 5.58 -4.56 -3.68
C VAL A 200 4.48 -5.62 -3.73
N LYS A 201 4.87 -6.89 -3.66
CA LYS A 201 3.97 -8.03 -3.50
C LYS A 201 4.38 -8.89 -2.32
N ILE A 202 3.42 -9.25 -1.48
CA ILE A 202 3.64 -10.16 -0.35
C ILE A 202 2.57 -11.25 -0.40
N THR A 203 3.00 -12.52 -0.31
CA THR A 203 2.12 -13.69 -0.27
C THR A 203 2.34 -14.45 1.04
N GLU A 204 1.26 -14.68 1.79
CA GLU A 204 1.24 -15.46 3.04
C GLU A 204 2.19 -14.92 4.13
N GLY A 205 2.38 -13.59 4.17
CA GLY A 205 3.21 -12.90 5.17
C GLY A 205 2.44 -12.49 6.44
N TYR A 206 3.15 -12.44 7.56
CA TYR A 206 2.61 -12.11 8.88
C TYR A 206 3.35 -10.90 9.45
N TYR A 207 2.61 -9.98 10.09
CA TYR A 207 3.20 -8.83 10.79
C TYR A 207 4.05 -7.91 9.90
N ASN A 208 3.68 -7.76 8.62
CA ASN A 208 4.36 -6.84 7.70
C ASN A 208 4.23 -5.39 8.18
N ARG A 209 5.29 -4.59 8.00
CA ARG A 209 5.38 -3.21 8.49
C ARG A 209 5.83 -2.25 7.40
N PHE A 210 5.11 -1.15 7.24
CA PHE A 210 5.48 -0.04 6.36
C PHE A 210 5.53 1.23 7.18
N VAL A 211 6.71 1.81 7.36
CA VAL A 211 6.91 2.99 8.23
C VAL A 211 7.62 4.06 7.42
N ASN A 212 7.02 5.25 7.33
CA ASN A 212 7.61 6.41 6.65
C ASN A 212 8.14 6.08 5.24
N SER A 213 7.40 5.24 4.51
CA SER A 213 7.87 4.64 3.26
C SER A 213 7.04 5.12 2.07
N TYR A 214 7.61 5.02 0.88
CA TYR A 214 6.96 5.38 -0.37
C TYR A 214 6.95 4.20 -1.34
N ILE A 215 5.78 3.89 -1.90
CA ILE A 215 5.66 2.96 -3.02
C ILE A 215 4.91 3.68 -4.15
N GLY A 216 5.57 3.97 -5.26
CA GLY A 216 4.94 4.83 -6.24
C GLY A 216 5.43 4.67 -7.67
N TYR A 217 4.73 5.35 -8.55
CA TYR A 217 4.92 5.23 -9.99
C TYR A 217 4.73 3.79 -10.48
N CYS A 218 3.69 3.12 -9.97
CA CYS A 218 3.35 1.75 -10.32
C CYS A 218 1.88 1.66 -10.74
N PRO A 219 1.54 0.96 -11.84
CA PRO A 219 0.16 0.59 -12.16
C PRO A 219 -0.53 -0.16 -11.01
N THR A 220 0.20 -0.94 -10.20
CA THR A 220 -0.28 -1.46 -8.92
C THR A 220 0.81 -1.32 -7.87
N CYS A 221 0.64 -0.48 -6.86
CA CYS A 221 1.74 -0.20 -5.91
C CYS A 221 1.96 -1.32 -4.90
N LEU A 222 0.91 -1.78 -4.22
CA LEU A 222 1.02 -2.79 -3.16
C LEU A 222 0.00 -3.91 -3.35
N VAL A 223 0.48 -5.16 -3.35
CA VAL A 223 -0.36 -6.36 -3.39
C VAL A 223 -0.11 -7.22 -2.16
N LEU A 224 -1.17 -7.50 -1.41
CA LEU A 224 -1.14 -8.37 -0.24
C LEU A 224 -2.08 -9.55 -0.48
N ASP A 225 -1.55 -10.77 -0.43
CA ASP A 225 -2.32 -12.00 -0.61
C ASP A 225 -2.15 -12.90 0.62
N LYS A 226 -3.27 -13.27 1.26
CA LYS A 226 -3.30 -14.01 2.55
C LYS A 226 -2.38 -13.43 3.62
N CYS A 227 -2.26 -12.10 3.70
CA CYS A 227 -1.35 -11.44 4.64
C CYS A 227 -2.06 -11.10 5.95
N TYR A 228 -1.50 -11.52 7.09
CA TYR A 228 -2.11 -11.29 8.40
C TYR A 228 -1.41 -10.16 9.16
N ASN A 229 -2.22 -9.29 9.77
CA ASN A 229 -1.79 -8.21 10.67
C ASN A 229 -0.74 -7.26 10.06
N VAL A 230 -1.03 -6.75 8.87
CA VAL A 230 -0.18 -5.76 8.20
C VAL A 230 -0.42 -4.37 8.81
N PHE A 231 0.66 -3.66 9.11
CA PHE A 231 0.61 -2.32 9.69
C PHE A 231 1.37 -1.32 8.81
N ALA A 232 0.75 -0.17 8.54
CA ALA A 232 1.37 0.95 7.87
C ALA A 232 1.21 2.24 8.68
N SER A 233 2.29 3.01 8.82
CA SER A 233 2.29 4.35 9.41
C SER A 233 3.04 5.29 8.48
N SER A 234 2.37 6.35 8.03
CA SER A 234 2.93 7.31 7.07
C SER A 234 3.45 6.61 5.80
N LEU A 235 2.62 5.73 5.21
CA LEU A 235 2.90 5.12 3.92
C LEU A 235 2.29 6.00 2.83
N SER A 236 3.14 6.47 1.90
CA SER A 236 2.70 7.18 0.71
C SER A 236 2.68 6.25 -0.49
N ILE A 237 1.54 6.21 -1.17
CA ILE A 237 1.31 5.43 -2.37
C ILE A 237 1.02 6.39 -3.52
N ARG A 238 1.70 6.22 -4.65
CA ARG A 238 1.41 6.96 -5.88
C ARG A 238 1.19 6.00 -7.04
N ALA A 239 -0.07 5.72 -7.34
CA ALA A 239 -0.43 4.82 -8.43
C ALA A 239 -0.25 5.49 -9.80
N GLY A 240 -0.01 4.68 -10.83
CA GLY A 240 0.19 5.16 -12.20
C GLY A 240 1.56 5.80 -12.45
N TYR A 241 2.00 5.84 -13.70
CA TYR A 241 3.23 6.53 -14.11
C TYR A 241 2.99 8.03 -14.31
N GLU A 242 4.04 8.84 -14.23
CA GLU A 242 3.95 10.26 -14.61
C GLU A 242 3.38 10.38 -16.04
N LYS A 243 2.20 11.01 -16.16
CA LYS A 243 1.43 11.18 -17.42
C LYS A 243 0.73 9.92 -17.96
N SER A 244 0.51 8.91 -17.12
CA SER A 244 -0.33 7.76 -17.45
C SER A 244 -1.77 8.20 -17.76
N THR A 245 -2.31 7.79 -18.91
CA THR A 245 -3.75 7.89 -19.22
C THR A 245 -4.49 6.59 -18.91
N SER A 246 -3.83 5.64 -18.24
CA SER A 246 -4.44 4.37 -17.84
C SER A 246 -5.62 4.64 -16.92
N LEU A 247 -6.71 3.93 -17.15
CA LEU A 247 -7.90 3.91 -16.28
C LEU A 247 -7.91 2.69 -15.34
N ASN A 248 -6.77 1.99 -15.22
CA ASN A 248 -6.65 0.72 -14.51
C ASN A 248 -5.64 0.77 -13.35
N ASP A 249 -5.18 1.95 -12.97
CA ASP A 249 -4.10 2.12 -11.98
C ASP A 249 -4.65 2.00 -10.56
N LYS A 250 -3.99 1.18 -9.74
CA LYS A 250 -4.40 0.76 -8.40
C LYS A 250 -3.35 1.13 -7.36
N GLY A 251 -3.79 1.65 -6.22
CA GLY A 251 -2.88 1.85 -5.08
C GLY A 251 -2.55 0.52 -4.42
N ILE A 252 -3.51 -0.04 -3.69
CA ILE A 252 -3.36 -1.23 -2.84
C ILE A 252 -4.40 -2.28 -3.23
N VAL A 253 -4.01 -3.55 -3.28
CA VAL A 253 -4.91 -4.68 -3.54
C VAL A 253 -4.74 -5.74 -2.46
N LEU A 254 -5.85 -6.10 -1.80
CA LEU A 254 -5.89 -7.08 -0.72
C LEU A 254 -6.69 -8.32 -1.15
N TYR A 255 -6.04 -9.48 -1.16
CA TYR A 255 -6.61 -10.77 -1.53
C TYR A 255 -6.71 -11.73 -0.34
N ASN A 256 -7.71 -12.62 -0.41
CA ASN A 256 -7.79 -13.89 0.31
C ASN A 256 -7.58 -13.77 1.83
N GLY A 257 -8.37 -12.94 2.51
CA GLY A 257 -8.31 -12.80 3.97
C GLY A 257 -7.19 -11.89 4.46
N SER A 258 -6.58 -11.09 3.58
CA SER A 258 -5.57 -10.12 3.98
C SER A 258 -6.14 -9.08 4.94
N ASN A 259 -5.36 -8.66 5.94
CA ASN A 259 -5.75 -7.67 6.94
C ASN A 259 -4.68 -6.59 7.09
N MET A 260 -5.04 -5.34 6.80
CA MET A 260 -4.15 -4.18 6.86
C MET A 260 -4.74 -3.06 7.71
N THR A 261 -3.90 -2.40 8.51
CA THR A 261 -4.20 -1.16 9.23
C THR A 261 -3.23 -0.07 8.78
N MET A 262 -3.75 1.10 8.45
CA MET A 262 -3.01 2.27 7.98
C MET A 262 -3.28 3.49 8.87
N PHE A 263 -2.21 4.16 9.30
CA PHE A 263 -2.27 5.40 10.07
C PHE A 263 -1.46 6.51 9.37
N GLY A 264 -2.13 7.54 8.88
CA GLY A 264 -1.50 8.61 8.10
C GLY A 264 -0.90 8.14 6.77
N GLY A 265 -0.44 9.09 5.97
CA GLY A 265 0.08 8.85 4.63
C GLY A 265 -0.96 9.15 3.55
N SER A 266 -0.70 8.68 2.34
CA SER A 266 -1.46 9.07 1.14
C SER A 266 -1.61 7.93 0.15
N ILE A 267 -2.69 7.94 -0.62
CA ILE A 267 -2.92 7.09 -1.78
C ILE A 267 -3.38 7.99 -2.92
N GLU A 268 -2.47 8.26 -3.84
CA GLU A 268 -2.59 9.31 -4.84
C GLU A 268 -2.49 8.75 -6.27
N SER A 269 -2.91 9.55 -7.24
CA SER A 269 -2.79 9.30 -8.69
C SER A 269 -3.45 8.02 -9.20
N PHE A 270 -4.31 7.36 -8.41
CA PHE A 270 -5.04 6.18 -8.90
C PHE A 270 -6.14 6.59 -9.89
N SER A 271 -6.40 5.72 -10.87
CA SER A 271 -7.45 5.91 -11.87
C SER A 271 -8.53 4.84 -11.79
N ASP A 272 -8.20 3.65 -11.28
CA ASP A 272 -9.17 2.61 -11.00
C ASP A 272 -9.64 2.68 -9.55
N ALA A 273 -8.76 2.37 -8.59
CA ALA A 273 -9.09 2.48 -7.18
C ALA A 273 -7.86 2.68 -6.30
N GLY A 274 -8.04 3.42 -5.20
CA GLY A 274 -7.02 3.58 -4.17
C GLY A 274 -6.73 2.24 -3.48
N ILE A 275 -7.77 1.55 -3.02
CA ILE A 275 -7.70 0.24 -2.35
C ILE A 275 -8.75 -0.70 -2.93
N ILE A 276 -8.39 -1.94 -3.24
CA ILE A 276 -9.32 -3.00 -3.69
C ILE A 276 -9.30 -4.18 -2.71
N LEU A 277 -10.49 -4.68 -2.37
CA LEU A 277 -10.68 -5.76 -1.40
C LEU A 277 -11.35 -7.00 -2.04
N TYR A 278 -10.73 -8.16 -1.83
CA TYR A 278 -11.28 -9.48 -2.12
C TYR A 278 -11.26 -10.33 -0.83
N GLY A 279 -12.40 -10.50 -0.18
CA GLY A 279 -12.51 -11.25 1.08
C GLY A 279 -11.59 -10.75 2.19
N SER A 280 -11.30 -9.45 2.23
CA SER A 280 -10.18 -8.87 2.99
C SER A 280 -10.61 -7.69 3.87
N ARG A 281 -9.71 -7.24 4.75
CA ARG A 281 -9.98 -6.22 5.76
C ARG A 281 -8.99 -5.06 5.67
N ILE A 282 -9.50 -3.84 5.73
CA ILE A 282 -8.69 -2.62 5.80
C ILE A 282 -9.22 -1.70 6.92
N SER A 283 -8.30 -1.11 7.68
CA SER A 283 -8.58 -0.01 8.59
C SER A 283 -7.72 1.20 8.22
N CYS A 284 -8.33 2.31 7.82
CA CYS A 284 -7.68 3.55 7.44
C CYS A 284 -7.94 4.61 8.51
N SER A 285 -6.89 5.25 9.02
CA SER A 285 -6.98 6.36 9.97
C SER A 285 -6.15 7.53 9.47
N GLY A 286 -6.78 8.65 9.12
CA GLY A 286 -6.06 9.85 8.67
C GLY A 286 -5.38 9.73 7.31
N ILE A 287 -5.91 8.91 6.39
CA ILE A 287 -5.32 8.70 5.05
C ILE A 287 -5.84 9.77 4.08
N TYR A 288 -4.95 10.36 3.29
CA TYR A 288 -5.31 11.19 2.15
C TYR A 288 -5.52 10.34 0.89
N PHE A 289 -6.59 10.58 0.14
CA PHE A 289 -6.88 9.93 -1.13
C PHE A 289 -7.05 10.94 -2.25
N GLU A 290 -6.42 10.69 -3.39
CA GLU A 290 -6.58 11.50 -4.60
C GLU A 290 -6.49 10.62 -5.85
N GLY A 291 -7.50 10.71 -6.72
CA GLY A 291 -7.47 10.05 -8.02
C GLY A 291 -7.24 11.05 -9.15
N GLU A 292 -6.25 10.85 -10.02
CA GLU A 292 -5.82 11.85 -11.02
C GLU A 292 -6.56 11.72 -12.37
N ASN A 293 -7.01 10.51 -12.75
CA ASN A 293 -7.67 10.23 -14.05
C ASN A 293 -8.86 9.25 -13.89
N GLY A 294 -9.83 9.60 -13.05
CA GLY A 294 -10.97 8.74 -12.73
C GLY A 294 -12.04 8.63 -13.82
N ASN A 295 -12.98 7.72 -13.64
CA ASN A 295 -14.27 7.64 -14.34
C ASN A 295 -15.37 7.31 -13.31
N ASP A 296 -16.61 7.11 -13.75
CA ASP A 296 -17.75 6.83 -12.86
C ASP A 296 -17.61 5.53 -12.04
N ARG A 297 -16.61 4.69 -12.30
CA ARG A 297 -16.32 3.50 -11.49
C ARG A 297 -15.22 3.75 -10.48
N THR A 298 -14.47 4.83 -10.60
CA THR A 298 -13.30 5.10 -9.76
C THR A 298 -13.70 5.28 -8.30
N SER A 299 -12.94 4.67 -7.39
CA SER A 299 -13.21 4.79 -5.96
C SER A 299 -11.98 4.78 -5.09
N CYS A 300 -12.02 5.47 -3.94
CA CYS A 300 -10.93 5.39 -2.97
C CYS A 300 -10.80 3.96 -2.41
N ILE A 301 -11.93 3.31 -2.10
CA ILE A 301 -12.00 1.94 -1.62
C ILE A 301 -13.05 1.17 -2.43
N ARG A 302 -12.67 0.07 -3.07
CA ARG A 302 -13.58 -0.83 -3.80
C ARG A 302 -13.66 -2.21 -3.16
N ILE A 303 -14.87 -2.67 -2.93
CA ILE A 303 -15.19 -4.02 -2.45
C ILE A 303 -15.63 -4.86 -3.65
N GLN A 304 -14.86 -5.90 -3.97
CA GLN A 304 -15.14 -6.79 -5.10
C GLN A 304 -15.67 -8.17 -4.70
N ASP A 305 -15.47 -8.58 -3.44
CA ASP A 305 -15.91 -9.89 -2.96
C ASP A 305 -16.55 -9.79 -1.56
N ASN A 306 -17.22 -10.86 -1.16
CA ASN A 306 -17.94 -11.00 0.10
C ASN A 306 -17.01 -10.98 1.31
N HIS A 307 -17.61 -10.76 2.50
CA HIS A 307 -16.92 -10.76 3.80
C HIS A 307 -15.81 -9.72 3.95
N CYS A 308 -15.78 -8.71 3.08
CA CYS A 308 -14.85 -7.60 3.21
C CYS A 308 -15.22 -6.72 4.41
N ARG A 309 -14.20 -6.12 5.04
CA ARG A 309 -14.40 -5.17 6.13
C ARG A 309 -13.60 -3.89 5.90
N VAL A 310 -14.28 -2.76 5.99
CA VAL A 310 -13.69 -1.42 5.86
C VAL A 310 -13.93 -0.67 7.15
N SER A 311 -12.87 -0.14 7.76
CA SER A 311 -12.94 0.89 8.79
C SER A 311 -12.22 2.12 8.27
N SER A 312 -12.88 3.27 8.25
CA SER A 312 -12.29 4.54 7.78
C SER A 312 -12.57 5.62 8.82
N THR A 313 -11.54 6.27 9.33
CA THR A 313 -11.71 7.31 10.34
C THR A 313 -10.80 8.51 10.08
N GLY A 314 -11.37 9.70 9.99
CA GLY A 314 -10.57 10.92 9.80
C GLY A 314 -9.81 10.99 8.47
N CYS A 315 -10.20 10.21 7.46
CA CYS A 315 -9.57 10.26 6.15
C CYS A 315 -9.97 11.54 5.40
N HIS A 316 -9.11 11.99 4.49
CA HIS A 316 -9.40 13.06 3.55
C HIS A 316 -9.44 12.45 2.15
N ALA A 317 -10.53 12.62 1.39
CA ALA A 317 -10.55 12.26 -0.01
C ALA A 317 -10.86 13.45 -0.91
N TYR A 318 -9.96 13.69 -1.86
CA TYR A 318 -10.14 14.61 -2.97
C TYR A 318 -10.69 13.83 -4.17
N LEU A 319 -11.95 14.09 -4.50
CA LEU A 319 -12.68 13.40 -5.57
C LEU A 319 -12.68 14.32 -6.80
N THR A 320 -11.89 13.95 -7.82
CA THR A 320 -11.63 14.80 -8.99
C THR A 320 -12.86 15.11 -9.84
N THR A 321 -12.78 16.28 -10.50
CA THR A 321 -13.79 16.88 -11.37
C THR A 321 -14.29 15.97 -12.51
N ASN A 322 -15.58 16.08 -12.82
CA ASN A 322 -16.28 15.51 -14.00
C ASN A 322 -16.53 13.99 -14.00
N HIS A 323 -16.32 13.31 -12.87
CA HIS A 323 -16.60 11.87 -12.76
C HIS A 323 -17.39 11.57 -11.48
N SER A 324 -18.27 10.57 -11.54
CA SER A 324 -18.99 10.02 -10.38
C SER A 324 -18.05 9.16 -9.52
N SER A 325 -16.97 9.76 -9.01
CA SER A 325 -16.03 9.09 -8.11
C SER A 325 -16.69 8.84 -6.76
N SER A 326 -16.32 7.75 -6.09
CA SER A 326 -16.87 7.39 -4.77
C SER A 326 -15.77 7.14 -3.75
N PHE A 327 -16.05 7.41 -2.47
CA PHE A 327 -15.13 7.05 -1.40
C PHE A 327 -15.16 5.54 -1.16
N VAL A 328 -16.34 4.94 -0.98
CA VAL A 328 -16.52 3.48 -0.88
C VAL A 328 -17.49 2.99 -1.95
N HIS A 329 -17.07 1.97 -2.72
CA HIS A 329 -17.91 1.29 -3.72
C HIS A 329 -17.97 -0.22 -3.49
N ALA A 330 -19.16 -0.76 -3.24
CA ALA A 330 -19.41 -2.20 -3.31
C ALA A 330 -20.13 -2.57 -4.61
N LEU A 331 -19.55 -3.51 -5.37
CA LEU A 331 -20.11 -3.98 -6.64
C LEU A 331 -21.36 -4.85 -6.45
N SER A 332 -22.13 -5.02 -7.52
CA SER A 332 -23.40 -5.76 -7.50
C SER A 332 -23.30 -7.26 -7.21
N THR A 333 -22.11 -7.82 -7.42
CA THR A 333 -21.75 -9.20 -7.09
C THR A 333 -21.54 -9.42 -5.60
N VAL A 334 -21.40 -8.36 -4.81
CA VAL A 334 -21.17 -8.44 -3.37
C VAL A 334 -22.52 -8.59 -2.66
N THR A 335 -22.59 -9.55 -1.74
CA THR A 335 -23.76 -9.91 -0.93
C THR A 335 -23.50 -9.88 0.57
N SER A 336 -22.24 -9.65 0.99
CA SER A 336 -21.89 -9.37 2.39
C SER A 336 -20.67 -8.45 2.52
N ALA A 337 -20.79 -7.43 3.37
CA ALA A 337 -19.66 -6.56 3.75
C ALA A 337 -19.94 -5.84 5.08
N HIS A 338 -18.87 -5.46 5.78
CA HIS A 338 -18.94 -4.57 6.94
C HIS A 338 -18.23 -3.25 6.61
N ILE A 339 -18.92 -2.13 6.73
CA ILE A 339 -18.36 -0.81 6.46
C ILE A 339 -18.62 0.07 7.66
N TYR A 340 -17.53 0.58 8.24
CA TYR A 340 -17.54 1.58 9.29
C TYR A 340 -16.80 2.82 8.79
N SER A 341 -17.47 3.96 8.78
CA SER A 341 -16.93 5.22 8.27
C SER A 341 -17.24 6.35 9.26
N LYS A 342 -16.21 7.09 9.67
CA LYS A 342 -16.37 8.14 10.68
C LYS A 342 -15.48 9.37 10.51
N ASN A 343 -16.03 10.56 10.66
CA ASN A 343 -15.29 11.83 10.70
C ASN A 343 -14.35 12.08 9.51
N ASN A 344 -14.67 11.54 8.33
CA ASN A 344 -13.92 11.77 7.10
C ASN A 344 -14.29 13.12 6.48
N TYR A 345 -13.36 13.66 5.69
CA TYR A 345 -13.46 14.94 5.01
C TYR A 345 -13.38 14.72 3.49
N PHE A 346 -14.29 15.34 2.74
CA PHE A 346 -14.43 15.16 1.30
C PHE A 346 -14.34 16.50 0.58
N GLU A 347 -13.48 16.58 -0.42
CA GLU A 347 -13.30 17.75 -1.27
C GLU A 347 -13.67 17.42 -2.73
N TYR A 348 -14.41 18.33 -3.39
CA TYR A 348 -14.87 18.23 -4.78
C TYR A 348 -14.91 19.62 -5.42
N LEU A 349 -14.63 19.69 -6.72
CA LEU A 349 -14.37 20.94 -7.45
C LEU A 349 -15.57 21.50 -8.26
N SER A 350 -16.75 20.88 -8.29
CA SER A 350 -17.86 21.33 -9.16
C SER A 350 -19.27 21.02 -8.66
N ASP A 351 -20.28 21.64 -9.29
CA ASP A 351 -21.73 21.44 -9.07
C ASP A 351 -22.24 20.02 -9.46
N TRP A 352 -21.34 19.06 -9.69
CA TRP A 352 -21.68 17.68 -10.06
C TRP A 352 -22.00 16.82 -8.83
N PHE A 353 -22.90 15.87 -9.01
CA PHE A 353 -23.32 14.96 -7.95
C PHE A 353 -22.27 13.88 -7.69
N VAL A 354 -21.74 13.85 -6.46
CA VAL A 354 -20.75 12.85 -6.04
C VAL A 354 -21.41 11.81 -5.14
N SER A 355 -21.37 10.54 -5.57
CA SER A 355 -21.79 9.39 -4.74
C SER A 355 -20.67 9.03 -3.76
N VAL A 356 -20.61 9.66 -2.59
CA VAL A 356 -19.55 9.38 -1.60
C VAL A 356 -19.54 7.90 -1.20
N TYR A 357 -20.72 7.31 -1.00
CA TYR A 357 -20.86 5.87 -0.74
C TYR A 357 -21.77 5.25 -1.81
N ARG A 358 -21.30 4.22 -2.50
CA ARG A 358 -22.00 3.53 -3.58
C ARG A 358 -22.11 2.03 -3.30
N PHE A 359 -23.34 1.54 -3.15
CA PHE A 359 -23.61 0.13 -2.89
C PHE A 359 -24.54 -0.43 -3.96
N GLU A 360 -24.02 -1.29 -4.82
CA GLU A 360 -24.77 -1.87 -5.94
C GLU A 360 -25.29 -3.30 -5.65
N ALA A 361 -25.15 -3.75 -4.40
CA ALA A 361 -25.40 -5.12 -3.99
C ALA A 361 -26.80 -5.61 -4.34
N THR A 362 -26.88 -6.85 -4.81
CA THR A 362 -28.16 -7.50 -5.13
C THR A 362 -28.84 -8.15 -3.92
N ASN A 363 -28.09 -8.38 -2.83
CA ASN A 363 -28.59 -8.91 -1.56
C ASN A 363 -27.90 -8.21 -0.38
N PHE A 364 -28.68 -7.64 0.55
CA PHE A 364 -28.19 -6.94 1.74
C PHE A 364 -28.26 -7.74 3.06
N GLU A 365 -28.69 -9.01 3.06
CA GLU A 365 -28.90 -9.81 4.28
C GLU A 365 -27.72 -9.81 5.25
N ASN A 366 -26.50 -9.83 4.73
CA ASN A 366 -25.27 -9.93 5.52
C ASN A 366 -24.44 -8.64 5.49
N TYR A 367 -25.09 -7.50 5.25
CA TYR A 367 -24.46 -6.19 5.30
C TYR A 367 -24.61 -5.54 6.67
N ASN A 368 -23.54 -4.90 7.12
CA ASN A 368 -23.56 -3.95 8.22
C ASN A 368 -22.79 -2.69 7.78
N ILE A 369 -23.52 -1.59 7.59
CA ILE A 369 -22.97 -0.32 7.17
C ILE A 369 -23.26 0.72 8.26
N ASP A 370 -22.23 1.36 8.80
CA ASP A 370 -22.31 2.42 9.79
C ASP A 370 -21.45 3.61 9.34
N ILE A 371 -22.08 4.77 9.17
CA ILE A 371 -21.48 6.00 8.63
C ILE A 371 -21.80 7.14 9.61
N SER A 372 -20.81 7.87 10.12
CA SER A 372 -21.02 8.86 11.20
C SER A 372 -20.09 10.07 11.18
N GLY A 373 -20.63 11.28 11.39
CA GLY A 373 -19.79 12.48 11.60
C GLY A 373 -18.88 12.89 10.43
N ASP A 374 -19.05 12.30 9.25
CA ASP A 374 -18.36 12.72 8.02
C ASP A 374 -18.88 14.12 7.61
N ASN A 375 -18.00 15.13 7.61
CA ASN A 375 -18.38 16.54 7.46
C ASN A 375 -18.06 17.07 6.05
N TYR A 376 -19.07 17.72 5.46
CA TYR A 376 -19.08 18.31 4.13
C TYR A 376 -18.64 19.79 4.21
N MET A 377 -17.63 20.22 3.45
CA MET A 377 -17.28 21.66 3.40
C MET A 377 -18.31 22.41 2.55
N ASN A 378 -19.18 23.18 3.19
CA ASN A 378 -20.28 23.92 2.56
C ASN A 378 -19.94 25.42 2.41
N ASN A 379 -18.87 25.75 1.68
CA ASN A 379 -18.56 27.16 1.35
C ASN A 379 -18.68 27.48 -0.15
N LEU A 380 -19.02 26.52 -1.00
CA LEU A 380 -19.20 26.73 -2.44
C LEU A 380 -20.42 25.95 -2.94
N ILE A 381 -21.40 26.72 -3.43
CA ILE A 381 -22.39 26.46 -4.51
C ILE A 381 -22.90 25.01 -4.69
N ALA A 382 -24.22 24.87 -4.60
CA ALA A 382 -25.07 23.70 -4.86
C ALA A 382 -24.49 22.54 -5.72
N GLY A 383 -23.79 21.60 -5.09
CA GLY A 383 -23.48 20.27 -5.63
C GLY A 383 -23.63 19.19 -4.56
N SER A 384 -24.77 18.49 -4.51
CA SER A 384 -25.09 17.60 -3.38
C SER A 384 -24.34 16.25 -3.43
N SER A 385 -23.53 15.96 -2.42
CA SER A 385 -23.07 14.60 -2.12
C SER A 385 -24.24 13.73 -1.67
N TYR A 386 -24.28 12.46 -2.08
CA TYR A 386 -25.32 11.52 -1.65
C TYR A 386 -24.81 10.09 -1.44
N THR A 387 -25.53 9.32 -0.63
CA THR A 387 -25.35 7.87 -0.52
C THR A 387 -26.23 7.18 -1.56
N SER A 388 -25.61 6.41 -2.45
CA SER A 388 -26.31 5.65 -3.50
C SER A 388 -26.40 4.18 -3.09
N ILE A 389 -27.63 3.65 -3.02
CA ILE A 389 -27.90 2.22 -2.82
C ILE A 389 -28.78 1.77 -3.98
N THR A 390 -28.22 1.01 -4.92
CA THR A 390 -28.93 0.59 -6.13
C THR A 390 -29.10 -0.92 -6.17
N SER A 391 -30.33 -1.42 -6.28
CA SER A 391 -30.55 -2.73 -6.88
C SER A 391 -31.86 -2.77 -7.67
N SER A 392 -31.79 -3.36 -8.86
CA SER A 392 -32.94 -3.63 -9.73
C SER A 392 -33.74 -4.85 -9.28
N SER A 393 -33.35 -5.50 -8.19
CA SER A 393 -33.85 -6.82 -7.78
C SER A 393 -33.97 -7.00 -6.27
N LEU A 394 -34.07 -5.91 -5.48
CA LEU A 394 -34.09 -5.98 -4.01
C LEU A 394 -35.23 -6.85 -3.51
N LYS A 395 -34.90 -8.10 -3.22
CA LYS A 395 -35.69 -8.94 -2.33
C LYS A 395 -35.29 -8.55 -0.91
N LYS A 396 -36.30 -8.28 -0.07
CA LYS A 396 -36.17 -7.98 1.37
C LYS A 396 -35.01 -8.76 2.01
N GLY A 397 -34.02 -8.06 2.57
CA GLY A 397 -32.90 -8.64 3.32
C GLY A 397 -32.74 -8.00 4.70
N LYS A 398 -32.20 -8.75 5.67
CA LYS A 398 -32.06 -8.36 7.10
C LYS A 398 -30.83 -7.48 7.44
N GLY A 399 -30.21 -6.82 6.45
CA GLY A 399 -29.04 -5.96 6.69
C GLY A 399 -29.37 -4.68 7.45
N SER A 400 -28.35 -4.09 8.07
CA SER A 400 -28.46 -2.81 8.79
C SER A 400 -27.66 -1.71 8.08
N ILE A 401 -28.28 -0.55 7.89
CA ILE A 401 -27.60 0.66 7.43
C ILE A 401 -27.86 1.76 8.47
N GLN A 402 -26.81 2.21 9.12
CA GLN A 402 -26.85 3.29 10.09
C GLN A 402 -26.15 4.52 9.50
N ILE A 403 -26.85 5.66 9.51
CA ILE A 403 -26.28 6.97 9.19
C ILE A 403 -26.44 7.81 10.44
N VAL A 404 -25.34 8.10 11.14
CA VAL A 404 -25.33 8.82 12.42
C VAL A 404 -24.94 10.27 12.20
N TYR A 405 -25.90 11.15 12.48
CA TYR A 405 -25.71 12.59 12.40
C TYR A 405 -25.03 13.16 13.67
N PRO A 406 -24.36 14.33 13.59
CA PRO A 406 -23.75 14.99 14.74
C PRO A 406 -24.73 15.24 15.89
N ALA A 407 -24.23 15.27 17.13
CA ALA A 407 -25.04 15.59 18.31
C ALA A 407 -25.65 17.00 18.17
N GLY A 408 -26.98 17.09 18.29
CA GLY A 408 -27.76 18.32 18.06
C GLY A 408 -28.51 18.36 16.72
N HIS A 409 -28.27 17.40 15.82
CA HIS A 409 -29.05 17.21 14.60
C HIS A 409 -30.37 16.46 14.90
N GLU A 410 -31.48 16.80 14.22
CA GLU A 410 -32.80 16.20 14.49
C GLU A 410 -32.88 14.69 14.19
N LEU A 411 -32.01 14.19 13.31
CA LEU A 411 -31.85 12.76 12.97
C LEU A 411 -30.70 12.08 13.74
N ALA A 412 -30.10 12.74 14.74
CA ALA A 412 -29.04 12.14 15.54
C ALA A 412 -29.55 10.86 16.23
N GLY A 413 -29.01 9.70 15.86
CA GLY A 413 -29.40 8.40 16.39
C GLY A 413 -30.41 7.60 15.57
N THR A 414 -30.82 8.07 14.38
CA THR A 414 -31.74 7.32 13.50
C THR A 414 -31.05 6.09 12.88
N LEU A 415 -31.56 4.90 13.18
CA LEU A 415 -31.14 3.63 12.59
C LEU A 415 -32.10 3.24 11.46
N LEU A 416 -31.60 3.05 10.23
CA LEU A 416 -32.42 2.57 9.12
C LEU A 416 -32.27 1.04 8.99
N THR A 417 -33.36 0.31 9.21
CA THR A 417 -33.40 -1.15 9.07
C THR A 417 -34.38 -1.56 7.96
N ASN A 418 -33.98 -2.49 7.09
CA ASN A 418 -34.76 -3.03 5.96
C ASN A 418 -35.02 -2.03 4.80
N LEU A 419 -33.99 -1.72 4.00
CA LEU A 419 -34.13 -0.82 2.85
C LEU A 419 -34.38 -1.59 1.53
N ASN A 420 -35.48 -1.27 0.85
CA ASN A 420 -35.71 -1.56 -0.57
C ASN A 420 -35.47 -0.27 -1.37
N THR A 421 -34.26 -0.04 -1.90
CA THR A 421 -33.89 1.12 -2.73
C THR A 421 -33.71 0.80 -4.23
N VAL A 422 -34.43 1.52 -5.08
CA VAL A 422 -34.17 1.60 -6.53
C VAL A 422 -33.42 2.92 -6.82
N SER A 423 -32.48 2.85 -7.76
CA SER A 423 -31.67 3.89 -8.44
C SER A 423 -31.81 5.37 -8.02
N PRO A 424 -30.70 6.13 -7.87
CA PRO A 424 -30.75 7.57 -7.65
C PRO A 424 -31.16 8.26 -8.96
N TYR A 425 -31.87 9.40 -8.85
CA TYR A 425 -32.38 10.24 -9.93
C TYR A 425 -33.61 9.73 -10.70
N GLN A 426 -34.78 10.18 -10.25
CA GLN A 426 -36.04 10.08 -11.00
C GLN A 426 -36.46 11.49 -11.42
N TYR A 427 -36.53 11.74 -12.74
CA TYR A 427 -37.09 12.98 -13.30
C TYR A 427 -38.63 13.03 -13.21
N ASN A 428 -39.29 11.90 -12.94
CA ASN A 428 -40.74 11.72 -12.93
C ASN A 428 -41.19 10.68 -11.88
N ALA A 429 -42.50 10.43 -11.74
CA ALA A 429 -43.11 9.54 -10.75
C ALA A 429 -42.41 8.17 -10.58
N VAL A 430 -42.21 7.75 -9.32
CA VAL A 430 -41.68 6.42 -8.99
C VAL A 430 -42.78 5.38 -9.16
N THR A 431 -42.63 4.50 -10.16
CA THR A 431 -43.52 3.34 -10.34
C THR A 431 -43.10 2.21 -9.39
N GLY A 432 -44.06 1.63 -8.67
CA GLY A 432 -43.78 0.52 -7.74
C GLY A 432 -43.15 0.93 -6.40
N ALA A 433 -43.49 2.10 -5.86
CA ALA A 433 -43.01 2.53 -4.55
C ALA A 433 -43.41 1.56 -3.43
N GLU A 434 -42.46 1.20 -2.56
CA GLU A 434 -42.64 0.28 -1.44
C GLU A 434 -42.20 0.92 -0.12
N ASN A 435 -42.86 0.57 0.99
CA ASN A 435 -42.53 1.13 2.31
C ASN A 435 -41.04 0.92 2.67
N GLY A 436 -40.36 1.99 3.08
CA GLY A 436 -38.93 2.03 3.37
C GLY A 436 -38.07 2.45 2.18
N MET A 437 -38.64 2.72 1.00
CA MET A 437 -37.89 3.17 -0.17
C MET A 437 -37.33 4.58 0.05
N ILE A 438 -36.01 4.75 -0.02
CA ILE A 438 -35.35 6.06 0.03
C ILE A 438 -34.87 6.43 -1.36
N THR A 439 -35.20 7.63 -1.83
CA THR A 439 -34.72 8.16 -3.11
C THR A 439 -34.51 9.68 -3.05
N THR A 440 -33.77 10.22 -4.01
CA THR A 440 -33.54 11.66 -4.15
C THR A 440 -34.26 12.15 -5.40
N PHE A 441 -35.15 13.14 -5.23
CA PHE A 441 -35.90 13.78 -6.29
C PHE A 441 -35.18 15.05 -6.76
N ALA A 442 -35.15 15.27 -8.07
CA ALA A 442 -34.79 16.56 -8.63
C ALA A 442 -35.93 17.54 -8.34
N ASN A 443 -35.68 18.60 -7.58
CA ASN A 443 -36.66 19.67 -7.46
C ASN A 443 -36.51 20.58 -8.69
N SER A 444 -37.23 20.25 -9.77
CA SER A 444 -37.23 21.01 -11.03
C SER A 444 -38.17 22.22 -11.02
N GLY A 445 -38.74 22.58 -9.85
CA GLY A 445 -39.49 23.82 -9.65
C GLY A 445 -40.85 23.93 -10.35
N TYR A 446 -41.25 22.97 -11.19
CA TYR A 446 -42.60 22.90 -11.79
C TYR A 446 -43.44 21.80 -11.10
N PRO A 447 -44.74 22.05 -10.79
CA PRO A 447 -45.66 21.05 -10.21
C PRO A 447 -45.78 19.71 -10.95
N GLY A 448 -45.47 19.70 -12.25
CA GLY A 448 -45.47 18.47 -13.06
C GLY A 448 -44.22 17.62 -12.93
N ASP A 449 -43.13 18.16 -12.37
CA ASP A 449 -41.82 17.51 -12.35
C ASP A 449 -41.45 16.92 -10.98
N ASP A 450 -42.31 17.09 -9.97
CA ASP A 450 -42.16 16.49 -8.65
C ASP A 450 -42.85 15.13 -8.57
N GLY A 451 -42.11 14.06 -8.89
CA GLY A 451 -42.59 12.69 -8.88
C GLY A 451 -43.11 12.18 -7.52
N ALA A 452 -42.85 12.87 -6.41
CA ALA A 452 -43.35 12.53 -5.08
C ALA A 452 -44.48 13.45 -4.57
N GLY A 453 -44.82 14.52 -5.30
CA GLY A 453 -45.89 15.46 -4.92
C GLY A 453 -45.64 16.15 -3.57
N LEU A 454 -44.37 16.29 -3.18
CA LEU A 454 -43.94 16.73 -1.86
C LEU A 454 -43.58 18.22 -1.81
N GLN A 455 -44.01 19.00 -2.80
CA GLN A 455 -43.64 20.40 -2.97
C GLN A 455 -43.79 21.24 -1.70
N GLY A 456 -42.79 22.10 -1.48
CA GLY A 456 -42.80 23.17 -0.49
C GLY A 456 -42.29 24.46 -1.15
N THR A 457 -42.44 25.60 -0.47
CA THR A 457 -42.19 26.97 -0.98
C THR A 457 -40.70 27.30 -1.28
N ILE A 458 -39.82 26.30 -1.43
CA ILE A 458 -38.36 26.49 -1.52
C ILE A 458 -37.86 26.02 -2.89
N GLY A 459 -37.01 26.85 -3.51
CA GLY A 459 -36.55 26.77 -4.90
C GLY A 459 -35.78 25.50 -5.31
N TYR A 460 -35.33 25.50 -6.57
CA TYR A 460 -34.72 24.40 -7.35
C TYR A 460 -33.59 23.63 -6.65
N THR A 461 -33.91 22.85 -5.63
CA THR A 461 -32.92 22.14 -4.81
C THR A 461 -33.30 20.68 -4.63
N PRO A 462 -32.48 19.70 -5.05
CA PRO A 462 -32.79 18.27 -4.89
C PRO A 462 -33.11 17.91 -3.44
N TYR A 463 -34.02 16.98 -3.19
CA TYR A 463 -34.37 16.58 -1.83
C TYR A 463 -34.48 15.06 -1.73
N THR A 464 -34.09 14.51 -0.59
CA THR A 464 -34.24 13.08 -0.30
C THR A 464 -35.62 12.85 0.31
N ALA A 465 -36.25 11.74 -0.03
CA ALA A 465 -37.54 11.34 0.50
C ALA A 465 -37.53 9.84 0.82
N VAL A 466 -38.36 9.46 1.80
CA VAL A 466 -38.65 8.07 2.15
C VAL A 466 -40.11 7.78 1.87
N TYR A 467 -40.42 6.65 1.23
CA TYR A 467 -41.78 6.18 1.04
C TYR A 467 -42.23 5.41 2.28
N GLU A 468 -43.25 5.90 2.97
CA GLU A 468 -43.80 5.28 4.18
C GLU A 468 -45.31 5.36 4.20
N ASN A 469 -45.95 4.24 4.50
CA ASN A 469 -47.40 4.10 4.61
C ASN A 469 -48.14 4.56 3.35
N GLY A 470 -47.61 4.23 2.17
CA GLY A 470 -48.25 4.56 0.89
C GLY A 470 -48.06 6.01 0.43
N ALA A 471 -47.20 6.79 1.09
CA ALA A 471 -46.90 8.16 0.71
C ALA A 471 -45.40 8.44 0.78
N TRP A 472 -44.91 9.27 -0.14
CA TRP A 472 -43.59 9.85 -0.02
C TRP A 472 -43.59 10.87 1.12
N LYS A 473 -42.50 10.91 1.89
CA LYS A 473 -42.24 11.93 2.90
C LYS A 473 -40.88 12.53 2.63
N LYS A 474 -40.78 13.87 2.58
CA LYS A 474 -39.49 14.54 2.51
C LYS A 474 -38.70 14.14 3.75
N ILE A 475 -37.48 13.67 3.52
CA ILE A 475 -36.45 13.78 4.53
C ILE A 475 -36.08 15.26 4.50
N PRO A 476 -36.39 16.03 5.56
CA PRO A 476 -36.21 17.48 5.55
C PRO A 476 -34.82 17.85 5.06
N LYS A 477 -34.78 18.81 4.13
CA LYS A 477 -33.54 19.44 3.71
C LYS A 477 -33.25 20.55 4.72
N ILE A 478 -32.05 20.54 5.29
CA ILE A 478 -31.54 21.63 6.14
C ILE A 478 -31.27 22.86 5.27
#